data_AF-A0A4V0I5A5-F1
#
_entry.id   AF-A0A4V0I5A5-F1
#
_cell.length_a   1.000
_cell.length_b   1.000
_cell.length_c   1.000
_cell.angle_alpha   90.00
_cell.angle_beta   90.00
_cell.angle_gamma   90.00
#
_symmetry.space_group_name_H-M   'P 1'
#
loop_
_entity.id
_entity.type
_entity.pdbx_description
1 polymer ?
#
loop_
_entity_poly.entity_id
_entity_poly.type
_entity_poly.pdbx_seq_one_letter_code
_entity_poly.pdbx_strand_id
1 'polypeptide(L)'
;MYPSGRWDGFWVQGMAWGRQAMTPFTLTFAAGEVTGSGRDVVGPFTVAGTYDEATGRVRMVKQYVGKHRVLYVGLPDGEGSIQGTWAIDEHNTGPFLLRPALAKPTGGEPIQDVG
;
A
#
# COMPACT_ATOMS: atom_id res chain seq x y z
N MET A 1 -4.35 -13.56 2.50
CA MET A 1 -3.02 -13.36 1.85
C MET A 1 -3.14 -12.21 0.88
N TYR A 2 -2.19 -11.26 0.88
CA TYR A 2 -2.24 -10.08 0.01
C TYR A 2 -1.68 -10.40 -1.39
N PRO A 3 -2.28 -9.88 -2.48
CA PRO A 3 -1.77 -10.09 -3.81
C PRO A 3 -0.56 -9.18 -4.09
N SER A 4 0.43 -9.73 -4.80
CA SER A 4 1.50 -8.93 -5.41
C SER A 4 1.00 -8.24 -6.68
N GLY A 5 1.51 -7.05 -6.98
CA GLY A 5 1.19 -6.32 -8.20
C GLY A 5 0.96 -4.83 -7.99
N ARG A 6 0.02 -4.27 -8.75
CA ARG A 6 -0.38 -2.86 -8.64
C ARG A 6 -1.31 -2.65 -7.46
N TRP A 7 -1.09 -1.54 -6.77
CA TRP A 7 -1.88 -1.12 -5.63
C TRP A 7 -2.27 0.33 -5.81
N ASP A 8 -3.48 0.67 -5.36
CA ASP A 8 -3.91 2.04 -5.16
C ASP A 8 -3.88 2.36 -3.68
N GLY A 9 -3.56 3.59 -3.32
CA GLY A 9 -3.64 3.99 -1.93
C GLY A 9 -3.43 5.47 -1.71
N PHE A 10 -3.70 5.90 -0.49
CA PHE A 10 -3.44 7.25 -0.05
C PHE A 10 -3.06 7.28 1.42
N TRP A 11 -2.36 8.33 1.80
CA TRP A 11 -2.15 8.73 3.20
C TRP A 11 -2.80 10.09 3.45
N VAL A 12 -3.13 10.41 4.69
CA VAL A 12 -3.74 11.69 5.07
C VAL A 12 -2.82 12.45 6.01
N GLN A 13 -2.60 13.74 5.74
CA GLN A 13 -1.79 14.63 6.59
C GLN A 13 -2.63 15.69 7.28
N GLY A 14 -3.04 15.39 8.51
CA GLY A 14 -3.95 16.25 9.25
C GLY A 14 -5.26 16.54 8.51
N MET A 15 -6.06 17.47 9.04
CA MET A 15 -7.37 17.81 8.48
C MET A 15 -7.27 18.68 7.21
N ALA A 16 -6.19 19.45 7.05
CA ALA A 16 -6.09 20.49 6.02
C ALA A 16 -5.56 19.99 4.66
N TRP A 17 -4.71 18.97 4.64
CA TRP A 17 -4.03 18.54 3.41
C TRP A 17 -4.75 17.40 2.67
N GLY A 18 -5.82 16.87 3.25
CA GLY A 18 -6.64 15.83 2.61
C GLY A 18 -5.87 14.54 2.30
N ARG A 19 -6.38 13.79 1.31
CA ARG A 19 -5.81 12.50 0.87
C ARG A 19 -4.72 12.73 -0.16
N GLN A 20 -3.53 12.17 0.10
CA GLN A 20 -2.38 12.19 -0.78
C GLN A 20 -2.23 10.83 -1.46
N ALA A 21 -2.57 10.76 -2.75
CA ALA A 21 -2.55 9.53 -3.52
C ALA A 21 -1.12 9.04 -3.81
N MET A 22 -0.93 7.72 -3.80
CA MET A 22 0.30 7.05 -4.21
C MET A 22 0.07 6.40 -5.58
N THR A 23 0.62 7.00 -6.64
CA THR A 23 0.49 6.51 -8.01
C THR A 23 1.68 6.94 -8.89
N PRO A 24 2.33 6.02 -9.63
CA PRO A 24 2.13 4.56 -9.58
C PRO A 24 2.60 3.99 -8.23
N PHE A 25 2.05 2.83 -7.86
CA PHE A 25 2.42 2.13 -6.63
C PHE A 25 2.28 0.61 -6.81
N THR A 26 3.31 -0.13 -6.40
CA THR A 26 3.34 -1.60 -6.45
C THR A 26 3.85 -2.17 -5.14
N LEU A 27 3.31 -3.33 -4.76
CA LEU A 27 3.76 -4.13 -3.64
C LEU A 27 3.96 -5.58 -4.09
N THR A 28 4.98 -6.22 -3.52
CA THR A 28 5.28 -7.64 -3.66
C THR A 28 5.29 -8.26 -2.28
N PHE A 29 4.46 -9.28 -2.08
CA PHE A 29 4.37 -10.07 -0.86
C PHE A 29 4.92 -11.47 -1.14
N ALA A 30 5.90 -11.90 -0.36
CA ALA A 30 6.45 -13.25 -0.44
C ALA A 30 7.14 -13.63 0.87
N ALA A 31 6.85 -14.83 1.39
CA ALA A 31 7.52 -15.42 2.55
C ALA A 31 7.60 -14.48 3.77
N GLY A 32 6.48 -13.87 4.14
CA GLY A 32 6.40 -12.92 5.25
C GLY A 32 7.04 -11.54 5.00
N GLU A 33 7.63 -11.31 3.82
CA GLU A 33 8.23 -10.02 3.44
C GLU A 33 7.32 -9.23 2.49
N VAL A 34 7.33 -7.90 2.64
CA VAL A 34 6.69 -6.96 1.72
C VAL A 34 7.74 -5.98 1.19
N THR A 35 7.81 -5.88 -0.13
CA THR A 35 8.66 -4.89 -0.82
C THR A 35 7.84 -4.12 -1.84
N GLY A 36 8.31 -2.96 -2.27
CA GLY A 36 7.58 -2.19 -3.27
C GLY A 36 8.23 -0.87 -3.63
N SER A 37 7.57 -0.15 -4.53
CA SER A 37 8.00 1.19 -4.92
C SER A 37 6.83 1.99 -5.44
N GLY A 38 6.99 3.30 -5.47
CA GLY A 38 5.98 4.17 -6.05
C GLY A 38 6.37 5.64 -6.03
N ARG A 39 5.37 6.48 -6.23
CA ARG A 39 5.49 7.93 -6.19
C ARG A 39 4.23 8.54 -5.57
N ASP A 40 4.42 9.65 -4.88
CA ASP A 40 3.35 10.56 -4.50
C ASP A 40 3.84 12.02 -4.61
N VAL A 41 3.09 12.94 -4.00
CA VAL A 41 3.39 14.38 -3.98
C VAL A 41 4.77 14.74 -3.39
N VAL A 42 5.33 13.92 -2.49
CA VAL A 42 6.64 14.18 -1.86
C VAL A 42 7.79 13.74 -2.77
N GLY A 43 7.56 12.71 -3.59
CA GLY A 43 8.52 12.20 -4.57
C GLY A 43 8.49 10.67 -4.73
N PRO A 44 9.48 10.12 -5.45
CA PRO A 44 9.65 8.67 -5.58
C PRO A 44 10.09 8.04 -4.26
N PHE A 45 9.62 6.81 -4.01
CA PHE A 45 9.92 6.04 -2.81
C PHE A 45 10.04 4.54 -3.08
N THR A 46 10.69 3.86 -2.13
CA THR A 46 10.67 2.40 -1.99
C THR A 46 9.97 2.00 -0.70
N VAL A 47 9.49 0.77 -0.62
CA VAL A 47 8.87 0.16 0.56
C VAL A 47 9.58 -1.16 0.86
N ALA A 48 9.87 -1.40 2.14
CA ALA A 48 10.37 -2.69 2.63
C ALA A 48 9.85 -2.94 4.05
N GLY A 49 9.56 -4.20 4.39
CA GLY A 49 9.15 -4.61 5.72
C GLY A 49 8.53 -5.99 5.71
N THR A 50 7.74 -6.30 6.74
CA THR A 50 7.20 -7.64 6.95
C THR A 50 5.68 -7.63 7.06
N TYR A 51 5.09 -8.78 6.79
CA TYR A 51 3.70 -9.08 7.11
C TYR A 51 3.59 -10.44 7.81
N ASP A 52 2.64 -10.54 8.73
CA ASP A 52 2.30 -11.80 9.36
C ASP A 52 1.31 -12.55 8.47
N GLU A 53 1.65 -13.78 8.05
CA GLU A 53 0.84 -14.52 7.08
C GLU A 53 -0.49 -15.04 7.67
N ALA A 54 -0.55 -15.23 8.98
CA ALA A 54 -1.74 -15.73 9.67
C ALA A 54 -2.76 -14.62 9.95
N THR A 55 -2.29 -13.44 10.31
CA THR A 55 -3.12 -12.31 10.76
C THR A 55 -3.25 -11.20 9.73
N GLY A 56 -2.36 -11.16 8.73
CA GLY A 56 -2.29 -10.08 7.75
C GLY A 56 -1.75 -8.76 8.31
N ARG A 57 -1.26 -8.71 9.56
CA ARG A 57 -0.67 -7.48 10.11
C ARG A 57 0.57 -7.11 9.33
N VAL A 58 0.67 -5.85 8.91
CA VAL A 58 1.81 -5.33 8.12
C VAL A 58 2.58 -4.29 8.92
N ARG A 59 3.90 -4.34 8.84
CA ARG A 59 4.80 -3.27 9.30
C ARG A 59 5.84 -3.01 8.21
N MET A 60 5.82 -1.81 7.64
CA MET A 60 6.68 -1.46 6.51
C MET A 60 7.28 -0.07 6.68
N VAL A 61 8.45 0.13 6.09
CA VAL A 61 9.13 1.42 6.02
C VAL A 61 9.10 1.90 4.57
N LYS A 62 8.55 3.09 4.37
CA LYS A 62 8.61 3.82 3.12
C LYS A 62 9.82 4.76 3.15
N GLN A 63 10.75 4.58 2.24
CA GLN A 63 11.95 5.40 2.12
C GLN A 63 11.86 6.27 0.86
N TYR A 64 11.74 7.59 1.06
CA TYR A 64 11.85 8.54 -0.04
C TYR A 64 13.30 8.65 -0.50
N VAL A 65 13.53 8.67 -1.81
CA VAL A 65 14.89 8.70 -2.38
C VAL A 65 15.61 9.99 -1.93
N GLY A 66 16.73 9.85 -1.21
CA GLY A 66 17.53 10.96 -0.70
C GLY A 66 16.85 11.80 0.41
N LYS A 67 15.77 11.30 1.01
CA LYS A 67 14.97 12.03 2.01
C LYS A 67 14.66 11.15 3.25
N HIS A 68 13.65 11.54 4.01
CA HIS A 68 13.22 10.85 5.23
C HIS A 68 12.54 9.50 4.96
N ARG A 69 12.41 8.72 6.04
CA ARG A 69 11.65 7.48 6.09
C ARG A 69 10.32 7.69 6.79
N VAL A 70 9.33 6.89 6.46
CA VAL A 70 8.01 6.89 7.08
C VAL A 70 7.67 5.46 7.46
N LEU A 71 7.34 5.23 8.73
CA LEU A 71 6.85 3.95 9.22
C LEU A 71 5.36 3.82 8.89
N TYR A 72 4.94 2.67 8.40
CA TYR A 72 3.53 2.31 8.23
C TYR A 72 3.25 1.03 9.02
N VAL A 73 2.22 1.07 9.86
CA VAL A 73 1.70 -0.10 10.58
C VAL A 73 0.23 -0.26 10.22
N GLY A 74 -0.13 -1.42 9.69
CA GLY A 74 -1.47 -1.67 9.17
C GLY A 74 -2.04 -3.05 9.53
N LEU A 75 -3.35 -3.15 9.38
CA LEU A 75 -4.15 -4.34 9.58
C LEU A 75 -5.05 -4.57 8.33
N PRO A 76 -5.44 -5.82 8.05
CA PRO A 76 -6.44 -6.09 7.03
C PRO A 76 -7.79 -5.48 7.41
N ASP A 77 -8.53 -5.00 6.41
CA ASP A 77 -9.93 -4.59 6.57
C ASP A 77 -10.93 -5.77 6.49
N GLY A 78 -10.47 -6.95 6.08
CA GLY A 78 -11.29 -8.13 5.82
C GLY A 78 -11.69 -8.32 4.35
N GLU A 79 -11.46 -7.31 3.51
CA GLU A 79 -11.80 -7.31 2.07
C GLU A 79 -10.56 -7.26 1.17
N GLY A 80 -9.36 -7.29 1.78
CA GLY A 80 -8.07 -7.36 1.08
C GLY A 80 -7.29 -6.05 1.06
N SER A 81 -7.84 -4.98 1.65
CA SER A 81 -7.11 -3.72 1.85
C SER A 81 -6.26 -3.78 3.12
N ILE A 82 -5.28 -2.88 3.19
CA ILE A 82 -4.48 -2.60 4.39
C ILE A 82 -4.81 -1.18 4.84
N GLN A 83 -5.26 -1.03 6.07
CA GLN A 83 -5.49 0.27 6.69
C GLN A 83 -4.71 0.41 7.98
N GLY A 84 -4.35 1.63 8.34
CA GLY A 84 -3.63 1.86 9.58
C GLY A 84 -3.04 3.26 9.66
N THR A 85 -1.89 3.36 10.31
CA THR A 85 -1.25 4.63 10.62
C THR A 85 0.16 4.69 10.05
N TRP A 86 0.48 5.82 9.40
CA TRP A 86 1.83 6.17 9.03
C TRP A 86 2.41 7.14 10.08
N ALA A 87 3.72 7.10 10.31
CA ALA A 87 4.40 8.01 11.23
C ALA A 87 5.85 8.29 10.78
N ILE A 88 6.28 9.55 10.85
CA ILE A 88 7.70 9.94 10.78
C ILE A 88 8.25 10.03 12.21
N ASP A 89 7.46 10.62 13.10
CA ASP A 89 7.70 10.77 14.53
C ASP A 89 6.35 10.75 15.28
N GLU A 90 6.36 11.06 16.58
CA GLU A 90 5.17 11.04 17.44
C GLU A 90 4.09 12.07 17.07
N HIS A 91 4.47 13.17 16.42
CA HIS A 91 3.58 14.28 16.08
C HIS A 91 3.22 14.31 14.60
N ASN A 92 4.05 13.69 13.76
CA ASN A 92 3.88 13.64 12.32
C ASN A 92 3.39 12.25 11.90
N THR A 93 2.08 12.08 12.02
CA THR A 93 1.37 10.80 11.90
C THR A 93 -0.01 10.99 11.28
N GLY A 94 -0.57 9.94 10.69
CA GLY A 94 -1.91 9.99 10.12
C GLY A 94 -2.40 8.66 9.55
N PRO A 95 -3.68 8.58 9.16
CA PRO A 95 -4.23 7.36 8.60
C PRO A 95 -3.79 7.13 7.16
N PHE A 96 -3.81 5.87 6.75
CA PHE A 96 -3.66 5.45 5.35
C PHE A 96 -4.63 4.33 4.98
N LEU A 97 -4.87 4.17 3.68
CA LEU A 97 -5.55 3.02 3.10
C LEU A 97 -4.81 2.60 1.83
N LEU A 98 -4.48 1.31 1.72
CA LEU A 98 -3.93 0.67 0.53
C LEU A 98 -4.84 -0.46 0.09
N ARG A 99 -5.10 -0.58 -1.21
CA ARG A 99 -5.89 -1.68 -1.77
C ARG A 99 -5.24 -2.21 -3.05
N PRO A 100 -5.35 -3.51 -3.35
CA PRO A 100 -4.96 -4.03 -4.65
C PRO A 100 -5.71 -3.31 -5.77
N ALA A 101 -4.99 -2.89 -6.80
CA ALA A 101 -5.63 -2.38 -7.99
C ALA A 101 -6.19 -3.59 -8.76
N LEU A 102 -7.52 -3.69 -8.87
CA LEU A 102 -8.13 -4.70 -9.72
C LEU A 102 -7.67 -4.49 -11.17
N ALA A 103 -7.19 -5.54 -11.82
CA ALA A 103 -7.00 -5.51 -13.26
C ALA A 103 -8.37 -5.24 -13.89
N LYS A 104 -8.52 -4.10 -14.59
CA LYS A 104 -9.70 -3.93 -15.44
C LYS A 104 -9.62 -5.00 -16.53
N PRO A 105 -10.68 -5.80 -16.75
CA PRO A 105 -10.73 -6.69 -17.89
C PRO A 105 -10.40 -5.91 -19.15
N THR A 106 -9.47 -6.40 -19.95
CA THR A 106 -9.00 -5.69 -21.16
C THR A 106 -10.02 -5.74 -22.30
N GLY A 107 -11.18 -6.36 -22.08
CA GLY A 107 -12.26 -6.54 -23.06
C GLY A 107 -11.99 -7.63 -24.11
N GLY A 108 -10.76 -8.14 -24.18
CA GLY A 108 -10.35 -9.23 -25.08
C GLY A 108 -10.31 -10.60 -24.41
N GLU A 109 -10.75 -10.72 -23.16
CA GLU A 109 -10.76 -11.98 -22.43
C GLU A 109 -11.90 -12.89 -22.96
N PRO A 110 -11.61 -14.15 -23.33
CA PRO A 110 -12.63 -15.05 -23.82
C PRO A 110 -13.64 -15.38 -22.71
N ILE A 111 -14.93 -15.18 -23.00
CA ILE A 111 -16.02 -15.60 -22.13
C ILE A 111 -16.18 -17.11 -22.29
N GLN A 112 -16.09 -17.87 -21.19
CA GLN A 112 -16.43 -19.28 -21.20
C GLN A 112 -17.93 -19.43 -20.99
N ASP A 113 -18.63 -19.96 -22.00
CA ASP A 113 -20.03 -20.36 -21.84
C ASP A 113 -20.10 -21.54 -20.86
N VAL A 114 -20.87 -21.36 -19.79
CA VAL A 114 -21.21 -22.43 -18.86
C VAL A 114 -22.49 -23.06 -19.40
N GLY A 115 -22.34 -24.22 -20.04
CA GLY A 115 -23.46 -25.02 -20.56
C GLY A 115 -24.34 -25.60 -19.46
#